data_AF-K9VA74-F1
#
_entry.id   AF-K9VA74-F1
#
_cell.length_a   1.000
_cell.length_b   1.000
_cell.length_c   1.000
_cell.angle_alpha   90.00
_cell.angle_beta   90.00
_cell.angle_gamma   90.00
#
_symmetry.space_group_name_H-M   'P 1'
#
loop_
_entity.id
_entity.type
_entity.pdbx_description
1 polymer ?
#
loop_
_entity_poly.entity_id
_entity_poly.type
_entity_poly.pdbx_seq_one_letter_code
_entity_poly.pdbx_strand_id
1 'polypeptide(L)'
;MVAEAKITMLGLEGSGKTCYMLGLYATMQMGLQGFTLTATDMDEDLRLTSLWERMVDEEGENRWPFPTGVESHQYEFDFSYGMRPLIKFDWLDYRGGDMKGFSTQEGVQILTKRLLESSCVFLCISGEYLKQEVSSDMELMSLAKKTGVDRMNKFLMDISKNLKECQRPFPIVIVITKFDQCYERAKDKVSKEKLFDDIKKMFNALFLPNKDWLVMLCPVTLGKGLENDGVTGEIQPKNLHLPLLFALYAKFREYAMTEQARVNETQIRLDILRSGNWFQRFFTGDDQRVAESSLENYQNHLQEIQQRMALLAQELTNAQIFLGGKEQQVDV
;
A
#
# COMPACT_ATOMS: atom_id res chain seq x y z
N MET A 1 6.73 20.88 4.43
CA MET A 1 7.53 19.64 4.47
C MET A 1 7.08 18.75 3.32
N VAL A 2 8.02 18.06 2.65
CA VAL A 2 7.74 17.24 1.45
C VAL A 2 7.31 15.84 1.87
N ALA A 3 6.31 15.25 1.21
CA ALA A 3 5.87 13.88 1.46
C ALA A 3 7.02 12.87 1.26
N GLU A 4 7.19 11.96 2.22
CA GLU A 4 8.28 10.98 2.26
C GLU A 4 7.90 9.67 1.55
N ALA A 5 6.60 9.40 1.42
CA ALA A 5 6.05 8.28 0.66
C ALA A 5 4.96 8.74 -0.31
N LYS A 6 4.82 8.00 -1.41
CA LYS A 6 3.75 8.19 -2.41
C LYS A 6 2.96 6.90 -2.58
N ILE A 7 1.67 6.95 -2.35
CA ILE A 7 0.74 5.83 -2.55
C ILE A 7 -0.13 6.14 -3.76
N THR A 8 -0.33 5.15 -4.62
CA THR A 8 -1.23 5.28 -5.78
C THR A 8 -2.26 4.17 -5.76
N MET A 9 -3.54 4.53 -5.79
CA MET A 9 -4.65 3.60 -5.76
C MET A 9 -5.33 3.52 -7.13
N LEU A 10 -5.40 2.31 -7.68
CA LEU A 10 -5.96 1.98 -8.98
C LEU A 10 -7.14 1.03 -8.83
N GLY A 11 -8.09 1.10 -9.76
CA GLY A 11 -9.24 0.20 -9.82
C GLY A 11 -10.34 0.81 -10.66
N LEU A 12 -11.27 -0.03 -11.15
CA LEU A 12 -12.39 0.47 -11.93
C LEU A 12 -13.26 1.44 -11.13
N GLU A 13 -14.02 2.24 -11.87
CA GLU A 13 -15.15 2.96 -11.32
C GLU A 13 -16.12 1.98 -10.62
N GLY A 14 -16.61 2.33 -9.43
CA GLY A 14 -17.47 1.44 -8.63
C GLY A 14 -16.73 0.39 -7.80
N SER A 15 -15.39 0.26 -7.93
CA SER A 15 -14.61 -0.70 -7.13
C SER A 15 -14.46 -0.32 -5.66
N GLY A 16 -15.09 0.75 -5.19
CA GLY A 16 -15.11 1.13 -3.76
C GLY A 16 -13.86 1.86 -3.26
N LYS A 17 -12.98 2.35 -4.14
CA LYS A 17 -11.77 3.12 -3.81
C LYS A 17 -12.01 4.29 -2.84
N THR A 18 -12.89 5.21 -3.24
CA THR A 18 -13.17 6.44 -2.47
C THR A 18 -13.84 6.12 -1.14
N CYS A 19 -14.81 5.19 -1.14
CA CYS A 19 -15.46 4.72 0.09
C CYS A 19 -14.46 4.04 1.04
N TYR A 20 -13.52 3.25 0.50
CA TYR A 20 -12.44 2.64 1.27
C TYR A 20 -11.55 3.71 1.91
N MET A 21 -11.13 4.73 1.15
CA MET A 21 -10.30 5.82 1.66
C MET A 21 -11.02 6.61 2.76
N LEU A 22 -12.30 6.96 2.57
CA LEU A 22 -13.09 7.65 3.59
C LEU A 22 -13.25 6.82 4.86
N GLY A 23 -13.54 5.52 4.73
CA GLY A 23 -13.64 4.64 5.89
C GLY A 23 -12.30 4.46 6.61
N LEU A 24 -11.20 4.34 5.86
CA LEU A 24 -9.84 4.31 6.41
C LEU A 24 -9.58 5.59 7.20
N TYR A 25 -9.87 6.74 6.61
CA TYR A 25 -9.69 8.05 7.22
C TYR A 25 -10.46 8.15 8.54
N ALA A 26 -11.78 7.94 8.50
CA ALA A 26 -12.62 8.02 9.69
C ALA A 26 -12.21 7.03 10.79
N THR A 27 -11.86 5.78 10.41
CA THR A 27 -11.43 4.77 11.37
C THR A 27 -10.13 5.17 12.07
N MET A 28 -9.21 5.82 11.36
CA MET A 28 -7.89 6.18 11.89
C MET A 28 -7.83 7.60 12.48
N GLN A 29 -8.76 8.49 12.12
CA GLN A 29 -8.86 9.83 12.70
C GLN A 29 -9.13 9.76 14.21
N MET A 30 -9.95 8.80 14.66
CA MET A 30 -10.23 8.54 16.07
C MET A 30 -9.11 7.81 16.83
N GLY A 31 -8.11 7.32 16.09
CA GLY A 31 -7.06 6.46 16.63
C GLY A 31 -7.43 4.98 16.60
N LEU A 32 -6.55 4.16 16.03
CA LEU A 32 -6.67 2.71 15.98
C LEU A 32 -5.36 2.08 16.43
N GLN A 33 -5.38 1.35 17.56
CA GLN A 33 -4.17 0.76 18.17
C GLN A 33 -3.02 1.78 18.36
N GLY A 34 -3.38 3.03 18.68
CA GLY A 34 -2.43 4.13 18.82
C GLY A 34 -1.99 4.81 17.52
N PHE A 35 -2.35 4.27 16.35
CA PHE A 35 -2.13 4.90 15.06
C PHE A 35 -3.22 5.90 14.72
N THR A 36 -2.82 7.07 14.21
CA THR A 36 -3.74 8.11 13.76
C THR A 36 -3.39 8.61 12.37
N LEU A 37 -4.41 8.98 11.61
CA LEU A 37 -4.31 9.56 10.28
C LEU A 37 -5.01 10.92 10.27
N THR A 38 -4.31 11.96 9.82
CA THR A 38 -4.85 13.32 9.71
C THR A 38 -4.51 13.92 8.36
N ALA A 39 -5.45 14.60 7.71
CA ALA A 39 -5.15 15.40 6.54
C ALA A 39 -4.26 16.59 6.95
N THR A 40 -3.29 16.93 6.11
CA THR A 40 -2.40 18.07 6.43
C THR A 40 -3.04 19.42 6.17
N ASP A 41 -4.14 19.44 5.42
CA ASP A 41 -4.96 20.61 5.16
C ASP A 41 -6.29 20.50 5.92
N MET A 42 -6.69 21.59 6.59
CA MET A 42 -7.88 21.60 7.44
C MET A 42 -9.18 21.57 6.64
N ASP A 43 -9.22 22.21 5.47
CA ASP A 43 -10.41 22.17 4.62
C ASP A 43 -10.62 20.76 4.08
N GLU A 44 -9.54 20.05 3.75
CA GLU A 44 -9.55 18.65 3.37
C GLU A 44 -9.97 17.72 4.52
N ASP A 45 -9.51 17.96 5.76
CA ASP A 45 -9.97 17.23 6.96
C ASP A 45 -11.50 17.35 7.12
N LEU A 46 -12.02 18.59 7.13
CA LEU A 46 -13.45 18.85 7.24
C LEU A 46 -14.26 18.22 6.10
N ARG A 47 -13.73 18.27 4.88
CA ARG A 47 -14.36 17.65 3.70
C ARG A 47 -14.46 16.14 3.85
N LEU A 48 -13.38 15.48 4.27
CA LEU A 48 -13.34 14.03 4.45
C LEU A 48 -14.29 13.59 5.57
N THR A 49 -14.32 14.30 6.70
CA THR A 49 -15.25 14.04 7.81
C THR A 49 -16.69 14.21 7.35
N SER A 50 -17.03 15.31 6.67
CA SER A 50 -18.39 15.55 6.16
C SER A 50 -18.83 14.48 5.15
N LEU A 51 -17.94 14.03 4.27
CA LEU A 51 -18.24 12.93 3.34
C LEU A 51 -18.48 11.61 4.05
N TRP A 52 -17.74 11.34 5.13
CA TRP A 52 -17.96 10.16 5.96
C TRP A 52 -19.28 10.23 6.73
N GLU A 53 -19.59 11.35 7.38
CA GLU A 53 -20.87 11.58 8.06
C GLU A 53 -22.04 11.37 7.09
N ARG A 54 -21.95 11.92 5.88
CA ARG A 54 -22.94 11.69 4.82
C ARG A 54 -23.12 10.21 4.51
N MET A 55 -22.02 9.46 4.39
CA MET A 55 -22.07 8.02 4.16
C MET A 55 -22.66 7.23 5.32
N VAL A 56 -22.67 7.76 6.54
CA VAL A 56 -23.20 7.08 7.74
C VAL A 56 -24.67 7.45 7.96
N ASP A 57 -25.00 8.73 7.90
CA ASP A 57 -26.25 9.30 8.36
C ASP A 57 -27.33 9.38 7.27
N GLU A 58 -26.95 9.41 5.99
CA GLU A 58 -27.91 9.45 4.89
C GLU A 58 -28.30 8.04 4.40
N GLU A 59 -29.52 7.95 3.85
CA GLU A 59 -30.07 6.75 3.22
C GLU A 59 -30.11 6.88 1.69
N GLY A 60 -30.21 5.73 1.01
CA GLY A 60 -30.31 5.64 -0.44
C GLY A 60 -28.99 5.89 -1.19
N GLU A 61 -29.07 5.99 -2.51
CA GLU A 61 -27.88 6.06 -3.38
C GLU A 61 -27.06 7.36 -3.20
N ASN A 62 -27.70 8.45 -2.76
CA ASN A 62 -27.08 9.77 -2.66
C ASN A 62 -26.03 9.88 -1.53
N ARG A 63 -26.10 8.98 -0.53
CA ARG A 63 -25.13 8.95 0.57
C ARG A 63 -23.70 8.71 0.07
N TRP A 64 -23.53 7.93 -1.00
CA TRP A 64 -22.23 7.49 -1.50
C TRP A 64 -21.49 8.64 -2.19
N PRO A 65 -20.17 8.79 -2.00
CA PRO A 65 -19.40 9.76 -2.75
C PRO A 65 -19.51 9.47 -4.25
N PHE A 66 -19.58 10.53 -5.05
CA PHE A 66 -19.52 10.37 -6.50
C PHE A 66 -18.24 9.62 -6.88
N PRO A 67 -18.29 8.67 -7.83
CA PRO A 67 -17.08 8.03 -8.31
C PRO A 67 -16.09 9.09 -8.80
N THR A 68 -14.79 8.86 -8.56
CA THR A 68 -13.67 9.65 -9.11
C THR A 68 -13.74 9.63 -10.64
N GLY A 69 -14.55 10.52 -11.20
CA GLY A 69 -15.08 10.44 -12.56
C GLY A 69 -14.23 11.18 -13.57
N VAL A 70 -14.01 12.49 -13.36
CA VAL A 70 -13.32 13.35 -14.34
C VAL A 70 -11.87 13.61 -13.95
N GLU A 71 -11.54 13.74 -12.66
CA GLU A 71 -10.17 14.04 -12.19
C GLU A 71 -9.76 13.09 -11.08
N SER A 72 -8.46 12.76 -11.01
CA SER A 72 -7.90 12.00 -9.90
C SER A 72 -7.83 12.90 -8.66
N HIS A 73 -8.06 12.35 -7.48
CA HIS A 73 -7.97 13.10 -6.23
C HIS A 73 -6.66 12.78 -5.51
N GLN A 74 -5.93 13.85 -5.14
CA GLN A 74 -4.68 13.76 -4.41
C GLN A 74 -4.90 14.24 -2.98
N TYR A 75 -4.38 13.48 -2.02
CA TYR A 75 -4.49 13.74 -0.59
C TYR A 75 -3.09 13.78 0.01
N GLU A 76 -2.88 14.65 1.00
CA GLU A 76 -1.67 14.64 1.82
C GLU A 76 -2.06 14.33 3.27
N PHE A 77 -1.42 13.30 3.82
CA PHE A 77 -1.72 12.83 5.17
C PHE A 77 -0.48 12.77 6.05
N ASP A 78 -0.66 13.09 7.32
CA ASP A 78 0.28 12.80 8.38
C ASP A 78 -0.15 11.51 9.10
N PHE A 79 0.77 10.55 9.18
CA PHE A 79 0.60 9.31 9.93
C PHE A 79 1.37 9.39 11.23
N SER A 80 0.71 9.13 12.35
CA SER A 80 1.30 9.25 13.69
C SER A 80 1.03 8.02 14.55
N TYR A 81 1.88 7.79 15.55
CA TYR A 81 1.67 6.81 16.61
C TYR A 81 1.81 7.48 17.97
N GLY A 82 0.78 7.37 18.81
CA GLY A 82 0.77 8.02 20.14
C GLY A 82 0.99 9.53 20.06
N MET A 83 0.38 10.21 19.08
CA MET A 83 0.54 11.66 18.79
C MET A 83 1.95 12.08 18.35
N ARG A 84 2.84 11.14 18.05
CA ARG A 84 4.15 11.42 17.46
C ARG A 84 4.11 11.14 15.95
N PRO A 85 4.46 12.12 15.11
CA PRO A 85 4.55 11.90 13.66
C PRO A 85 5.51 10.76 13.33
N LEU A 86 5.06 9.82 12.50
CA LEU A 86 5.88 8.73 11.98
C LEU A 86 6.32 9.01 10.56
N ILE A 87 5.40 9.40 9.67
CA ILE A 87 5.68 9.66 8.27
C ILE A 87 4.57 10.50 7.63
N LYS A 88 4.94 11.48 6.80
CA LYS A 88 4.01 12.19 5.91
C LYS A 88 3.99 11.52 4.55
N PHE A 89 2.81 11.30 3.98
CA PHE A 89 2.69 10.68 2.67
C PHE A 89 1.63 11.34 1.79
N ASP A 90 1.84 11.18 0.49
CA ASP A 90 0.93 11.63 -0.56
C ASP A 90 0.16 10.44 -1.12
N TRP A 91 -1.14 10.59 -1.30
CA TRP A 91 -2.03 9.53 -1.76
C TRP A 91 -2.82 9.97 -2.99
N LEU A 92 -2.73 9.21 -4.07
CA LEU A 92 -3.50 9.45 -5.28
C LEU A 92 -4.59 8.41 -5.45
N ASP A 93 -5.86 8.81 -5.36
CA ASP A 93 -7.00 8.04 -5.85
C ASP A 93 -7.15 8.30 -7.36
N TYR A 94 -6.62 7.39 -8.17
CA TYR A 94 -6.63 7.55 -9.61
C TYR A 94 -8.02 7.26 -10.19
N ARG A 95 -8.48 8.14 -11.07
CA ARG A 95 -9.80 8.03 -11.70
C ARG A 95 -10.01 6.70 -12.42
N GLY A 96 -11.14 6.05 -12.12
CA GLY A 96 -11.47 4.74 -12.69
C GLY A 96 -11.97 4.79 -14.14
N GLY A 97 -12.44 5.94 -14.61
CA GLY A 97 -12.97 6.13 -15.97
C GLY A 97 -11.93 5.95 -17.08
N ASP A 98 -10.67 6.33 -16.84
CA ASP A 98 -9.56 6.11 -17.78
C ASP A 98 -9.23 4.62 -17.94
N MET A 99 -9.55 3.81 -16.92
CA MET A 99 -9.51 2.36 -17.02
C MET A 99 -10.65 1.81 -17.89
N LYS A 100 -11.49 2.61 -18.57
CA LYS A 100 -12.52 2.11 -19.51
C LYS A 100 -12.22 2.39 -20.99
N GLY A 101 -11.30 3.30 -21.35
CA GLY A 101 -10.81 3.37 -22.75
C GLY A 101 -10.52 4.74 -23.36
N PHE A 102 -10.37 5.82 -22.58
CA PHE A 102 -10.05 7.15 -23.14
C PHE A 102 -8.90 7.85 -22.41
N SER A 103 -7.87 7.11 -21.98
CA SER A 103 -6.64 7.77 -21.55
C SER A 103 -5.98 8.39 -22.78
N THR A 104 -5.89 9.71 -22.85
CA THR A 104 -5.00 10.40 -23.79
C THR A 104 -3.56 9.87 -23.58
N GLN A 105 -2.71 9.92 -24.60
CA GLN A 105 -1.30 9.51 -24.45
C GLN A 105 -0.62 10.21 -23.25
N GLU A 106 -1.00 11.47 -23.01
CA GLU A 106 -0.56 12.28 -21.87
C GLU A 106 -1.02 11.70 -20.52
N GLY A 107 -2.29 11.30 -20.39
CA GLY A 107 -2.79 10.67 -19.16
C GLY A 107 -2.07 9.38 -18.80
N VAL A 108 -1.74 8.55 -19.81
CA VAL A 108 -0.94 7.33 -19.62
C VAL A 108 0.47 7.68 -19.12
N GLN A 109 1.13 8.68 -19.72
CA GLN A 109 2.47 9.10 -19.32
C GLN A 109 2.50 9.65 -17.89
N ILE A 110 1.52 10.47 -17.51
CA ILE A 110 1.37 10.99 -16.15
C ILE A 110 1.21 9.84 -15.15
N LEU A 111 0.35 8.88 -15.45
CA LEU A 111 0.14 7.71 -14.60
C LEU A 111 1.42 6.84 -14.52
N THR A 112 2.11 6.59 -15.62
CA THR A 112 3.37 5.83 -15.62
C THR A 112 4.42 6.53 -14.76
N LYS A 113 4.59 7.84 -14.90
CA LYS A 113 5.50 8.63 -14.05
C LYS A 113 5.11 8.51 -12.58
N ARG A 114 3.82 8.68 -12.28
CA ARG A 114 3.30 8.55 -10.91
C ARG A 114 3.60 7.18 -10.31
N LEU A 115 3.38 6.10 -11.06
CA LEU A 115 3.61 4.74 -10.59
C LEU A 115 5.10 4.44 -10.40
N LEU A 116 5.99 4.97 -11.26
CA LEU A 116 7.45 4.87 -11.07
C LEU A 116 7.94 5.61 -9.81
N GLU A 117 7.25 6.67 -9.39
CA GLU A 117 7.55 7.41 -8.15
C GLU A 117 6.82 6.84 -6.92
N SER A 118 5.93 5.86 -7.09
CA SER A 118 5.12 5.33 -5.99
C SER A 118 5.95 4.42 -5.08
N SER A 119 5.84 4.68 -3.78
CA SER A 119 6.36 3.82 -2.72
C SER A 119 5.51 2.57 -2.51
N CYS A 120 4.22 2.63 -2.86
CA CYS A 120 3.34 1.47 -2.88
C CYS A 120 2.16 1.72 -3.83
N VAL A 121 1.65 0.65 -4.46
CA VAL A 121 0.50 0.71 -5.36
C VAL A 121 -0.63 -0.19 -4.85
N PHE A 122 -1.82 0.39 -4.73
CA PHE A 122 -3.04 -0.29 -4.29
C PHE A 122 -3.86 -0.65 -5.52
N LEU A 123 -4.18 -1.93 -5.66
CA LEU A 123 -4.98 -2.48 -6.75
C LEU A 123 -6.32 -2.92 -6.16
N CYS A 124 -7.33 -2.08 -6.32
CA CYS A 124 -8.66 -2.30 -5.75
C CYS A 124 -9.53 -3.14 -6.70
N ILE A 125 -9.91 -4.33 -6.23
CA ILE A 125 -10.90 -5.19 -6.88
C ILE A 125 -12.14 -5.31 -6.00
N SER A 126 -13.33 -5.27 -6.60
CA SER A 126 -14.57 -5.42 -5.83
C SER A 126 -14.92 -6.88 -5.60
N GLY A 127 -15.18 -7.23 -4.34
CA GLY A 127 -15.72 -8.52 -3.91
C GLY A 127 -17.07 -8.85 -4.53
N GLU A 128 -17.81 -7.86 -5.04
CA GLU A 128 -19.11 -8.09 -5.69
C GLU A 128 -19.00 -9.04 -6.90
N TYR A 129 -17.86 -9.04 -7.59
CA TYR A 129 -17.59 -9.91 -8.74
C TYR A 129 -17.01 -11.26 -8.34
N LEU A 130 -16.56 -11.42 -7.09
CA LEU A 130 -15.87 -12.60 -6.60
C LEU A 130 -16.82 -13.59 -5.92
N LYS A 131 -18.14 -13.52 -6.15
CA LYS A 131 -19.14 -14.35 -5.45
C LYS A 131 -19.12 -15.82 -5.84
N GLN A 132 -18.69 -16.15 -7.06
CA GLN A 132 -18.73 -17.50 -7.62
C GLN A 132 -17.32 -18.07 -7.78
N GLU A 133 -17.18 -19.38 -7.62
CA GLU A 133 -15.93 -20.09 -7.96
C GLU A 133 -15.65 -20.02 -9.46
N VAL A 134 -14.37 -19.91 -9.82
CA VAL A 134 -13.93 -19.91 -11.21
C VAL A 134 -13.60 -21.35 -11.61
N SER A 135 -14.29 -21.86 -12.64
CA SER A 135 -14.18 -23.25 -13.09
C SER A 135 -13.36 -23.40 -14.37
N SER A 136 -13.04 -22.32 -15.08
CA SER A 136 -12.27 -22.34 -16.33
C SER A 136 -11.42 -21.08 -16.55
N ASP A 137 -10.42 -21.17 -17.41
CA ASP A 137 -9.59 -20.02 -17.80
C ASP A 137 -10.42 -18.91 -18.49
N MET A 138 -11.48 -19.28 -19.22
CA MET A 138 -12.38 -18.31 -19.86
C MET A 138 -13.16 -17.49 -18.81
N GLU A 139 -13.64 -18.14 -17.76
CA GLU A 139 -14.28 -17.46 -16.63
C GLU A 139 -13.30 -16.56 -15.88
N LEU A 140 -12.05 -17.01 -15.68
CA LEU A 140 -10.99 -16.21 -15.07
C LEU A 140 -10.71 -14.94 -15.89
N MET A 141 -10.62 -15.05 -17.22
CA MET A 141 -10.43 -13.90 -18.10
C MET A 141 -11.62 -12.94 -18.08
N SER A 142 -12.85 -13.47 -18.03
CA SER A 142 -14.08 -12.67 -17.90
C SER A 142 -14.10 -11.92 -16.58
N LEU A 143 -13.73 -12.59 -15.49
CA LEU A 143 -13.62 -12.00 -14.16
C LEU A 143 -12.55 -10.91 -14.09
N ALA A 144 -11.38 -11.16 -14.67
CA ALA A 144 -10.30 -10.17 -14.76
C ALA A 144 -10.72 -8.90 -15.49
N LYS A 145 -11.55 -9.02 -16.55
CA LYS A 145 -12.12 -7.86 -17.25
C LYS A 145 -13.16 -7.11 -16.42
N LYS A 146 -14.08 -7.84 -15.77
CA LYS A 146 -15.13 -7.24 -14.91
C LYS A 146 -14.55 -6.48 -13.72
N THR A 147 -13.44 -6.98 -13.17
CA THR A 147 -12.72 -6.37 -12.05
C THR A 147 -11.67 -5.33 -12.49
N GLY A 148 -11.38 -5.24 -13.80
CA GLY A 148 -10.38 -4.33 -14.40
C GLY A 148 -8.93 -4.73 -14.16
N VAL A 149 -8.70 -5.96 -13.70
CA VAL A 149 -7.37 -6.54 -13.51
C VAL A 149 -6.61 -6.61 -14.82
N ASP A 150 -7.26 -6.92 -15.94
CA ASP A 150 -6.62 -6.98 -17.26
C ASP A 150 -5.89 -5.68 -17.60
N ARG A 151 -6.49 -4.54 -17.25
CA ARG A 151 -5.92 -3.21 -17.44
C ARG A 151 -4.86 -2.86 -16.41
N MET A 152 -5.09 -3.20 -15.14
CA MET A 152 -4.07 -3.02 -14.10
C MET A 152 -2.80 -3.81 -14.45
N ASN A 153 -2.93 -5.06 -14.90
CA ASN A 153 -1.82 -5.88 -15.40
C ASN A 153 -1.10 -5.21 -16.58
N LYS A 154 -1.83 -4.58 -17.51
CA LYS A 154 -1.22 -3.84 -18.62
C LYS A 154 -0.33 -2.70 -18.10
N PHE A 155 -0.80 -1.89 -17.15
CA PHE A 155 0.01 -0.82 -16.55
C PHE A 155 1.25 -1.37 -15.84
N LEU A 156 1.09 -2.45 -15.05
CA LEU A 156 2.20 -3.12 -14.38
C LEU A 156 3.24 -3.65 -15.38
N MET A 157 2.79 -4.25 -16.49
CA MET A 157 3.67 -4.70 -17.56
C MET A 157 4.44 -3.54 -18.20
N ASP A 158 3.78 -2.42 -18.48
CA ASP A 158 4.43 -1.27 -19.09
C ASP A 158 5.43 -0.60 -18.12
N ILE A 159 5.16 -0.58 -16.82
CA ILE A 159 6.12 -0.08 -15.83
C ILE A 159 7.30 -1.02 -15.66
N SER A 160 7.06 -2.34 -15.60
CA SER A 160 8.15 -3.30 -15.43
C SER A 160 9.17 -3.28 -16.58
N LYS A 161 8.78 -2.87 -17.80
CA LYS A 161 9.71 -2.60 -18.90
C LYS A 161 10.58 -1.36 -18.68
N ASN A 162 10.09 -0.40 -17.90
CA ASN A 162 10.75 0.89 -17.64
C ASN A 162 11.54 0.89 -16.32
N LEU A 163 11.35 -0.11 -15.46
CA LEU A 163 12.19 -0.31 -14.29
C LEU A 163 13.62 -0.65 -14.72
N LYS A 164 14.61 0.01 -14.14
CA LYS A 164 16.02 -0.33 -14.36
C LYS A 164 16.30 -1.72 -13.80
N GLU A 165 17.25 -2.46 -14.39
CA GLU A 165 17.60 -3.83 -13.96
C GLU A 165 17.96 -3.95 -12.47
N CYS A 166 18.50 -2.88 -11.86
CA CYS A 166 18.86 -2.85 -10.44
C CYS A 166 17.76 -2.29 -9.52
N GLN A 167 16.62 -1.85 -10.07
CA GLN A 167 15.54 -1.27 -9.29
C GLN A 167 14.56 -2.36 -8.87
N ARG A 168 14.42 -2.56 -7.56
CA ARG A 168 13.39 -3.46 -7.03
C ARG A 168 12.01 -2.93 -7.39
N PRO A 169 11.04 -3.81 -7.70
CA PRO A 169 9.68 -3.38 -7.95
C PRO A 169 9.08 -2.75 -6.69
N PHE A 170 8.16 -1.80 -6.88
CA PHE A 170 7.42 -1.22 -5.76
C PHE A 170 6.49 -2.27 -5.12
N PRO A 171 6.28 -2.22 -3.79
CA PRO A 171 5.28 -3.02 -3.10
C PRO A 171 3.87 -2.82 -3.65
N ILE A 172 3.07 -3.89 -3.69
CA ILE A 172 1.68 -3.88 -4.14
C ILE A 172 0.74 -4.36 -3.03
N VAL A 173 -0.40 -3.70 -2.87
CA VAL A 173 -1.52 -4.23 -2.11
C VAL A 173 -2.68 -4.50 -3.05
N ILE A 174 -3.14 -5.75 -3.12
CA ILE A 174 -4.42 -6.06 -3.76
C ILE A 174 -5.49 -5.93 -2.68
N VAL A 175 -6.23 -4.82 -2.75
CA VAL A 175 -7.29 -4.49 -1.81
C VAL A 175 -8.60 -5.06 -2.36
N ILE A 176 -9.17 -6.04 -1.65
CA ILE A 176 -10.43 -6.67 -2.03
C ILE A 176 -11.53 -5.93 -1.28
N THR A 177 -12.11 -4.91 -1.91
CA THR A 177 -13.16 -4.07 -1.33
C THR A 177 -14.51 -4.76 -1.35
N LYS A 178 -15.48 -4.27 -0.58
CA LYS A 178 -16.82 -4.90 -0.47
C LYS A 178 -16.72 -6.41 -0.15
N PHE A 179 -15.74 -6.79 0.67
CA PHE A 179 -15.42 -8.20 0.90
C PHE A 179 -16.57 -8.98 1.56
N ASP A 180 -17.41 -8.27 2.31
CA ASP A 180 -18.69 -8.76 2.84
C ASP A 180 -19.54 -9.45 1.75
N GLN A 181 -19.52 -8.95 0.51
CA GLN A 181 -20.30 -9.50 -0.58
C GLN A 181 -19.79 -10.83 -1.14
N CYS A 182 -18.51 -11.17 -0.92
CA CYS A 182 -17.93 -12.46 -1.29
C CYS A 182 -17.54 -13.30 -0.07
N TYR A 183 -17.99 -12.91 1.13
CA TYR A 183 -17.60 -13.56 2.38
C TYR A 183 -17.94 -15.06 2.40
N GLU A 184 -19.00 -15.49 1.71
CA GLU A 184 -19.36 -16.91 1.59
C GLU A 184 -18.25 -17.76 0.93
N ARG A 185 -17.48 -17.18 -0.01
CA ARG A 185 -16.30 -17.85 -0.58
C ARG A 185 -15.08 -17.85 0.34
N ALA A 186 -15.17 -17.20 1.50
CA ALA A 186 -14.08 -17.08 2.46
C ALA A 186 -14.47 -17.53 3.88
N LYS A 187 -15.62 -18.20 4.03
CA LYS A 187 -16.17 -18.62 5.33
C LYS A 187 -15.31 -19.63 6.07
N ASP A 188 -14.55 -20.43 5.33
CA ASP A 188 -13.63 -21.43 5.83
C ASP A 188 -12.26 -21.30 5.15
N LYS A 189 -11.25 -21.91 5.75
CA LYS A 189 -9.86 -21.80 5.30
C LYS A 189 -9.67 -22.28 3.85
N VAL A 190 -10.29 -23.39 3.47
CA VAL A 190 -10.13 -24.00 2.13
C VAL A 190 -10.79 -23.12 1.08
N SER A 191 -12.02 -22.66 1.32
CA SER A 191 -12.71 -21.75 0.40
C SER A 191 -11.95 -20.42 0.25
N LYS A 192 -11.45 -19.86 1.35
CA LYS A 192 -10.64 -18.63 1.35
C LYS A 192 -9.35 -18.79 0.53
N GLU A 193 -8.65 -19.92 0.68
CA GLU A 193 -7.45 -20.23 -0.11
C GLU A 193 -7.77 -20.28 -1.60
N LYS A 194 -8.87 -20.94 -2.01
CA LYS A 194 -9.31 -20.97 -3.41
C LYS A 194 -9.61 -19.58 -3.97
N LEU A 195 -10.33 -18.75 -3.22
CA LEU A 195 -10.63 -17.36 -3.62
C LEU A 195 -9.34 -16.59 -3.88
N PHE A 196 -8.37 -16.73 -2.99
CA PHE A 196 -7.08 -16.05 -3.12
C PHE A 196 -6.22 -16.63 -4.25
N ASP A 197 -6.31 -17.92 -4.53
CA ASP A 197 -5.66 -18.52 -5.69
C ASP A 197 -6.26 -18.01 -7.01
N ASP A 198 -7.57 -17.79 -7.09
CA ASP A 198 -8.18 -17.15 -8.27
C ASP A 198 -7.66 -15.72 -8.47
N ILE A 199 -7.53 -14.95 -7.38
CA ILE A 199 -6.94 -13.60 -7.42
C ILE A 199 -5.46 -13.66 -7.84
N LYS A 200 -4.67 -14.60 -7.30
CA LYS A 200 -3.27 -14.78 -7.71
C LYS A 200 -3.17 -15.14 -9.19
N LYS A 201 -4.03 -16.00 -9.71
CA LYS A 201 -4.06 -16.35 -11.15
C LYS A 201 -4.41 -15.13 -12.01
N MET A 202 -5.37 -14.31 -11.57
CA MET A 202 -5.70 -13.03 -12.22
C MET A 202 -4.50 -12.07 -12.27
N PHE A 203 -3.68 -12.05 -11.21
CA PHE A 203 -2.45 -11.24 -11.10
C PHE A 203 -1.16 -12.06 -11.26
N ASN A 204 -1.16 -13.11 -12.08
CA ASN A 204 -0.10 -14.14 -12.09
C ASN A 204 1.33 -13.59 -12.13
N ALA A 205 1.57 -12.53 -12.92
CA ALA A 205 2.90 -11.92 -13.05
C ALA A 205 3.52 -11.45 -11.72
N LEU A 206 2.69 -11.07 -10.74
CA LEU A 206 3.12 -10.62 -9.41
C LEU A 206 3.52 -11.78 -8.49
N PHE A 207 3.07 -13.00 -8.80
CA PHE A 207 3.28 -14.19 -7.98
C PHE A 207 4.22 -15.21 -8.62
N LEU A 208 4.89 -14.85 -9.73
CA LEU A 208 5.89 -15.72 -10.34
C LEU A 208 7.12 -15.88 -9.41
N PRO A 209 7.65 -17.11 -9.26
CA PRO A 209 8.87 -17.35 -8.51
C PRO A 209 10.05 -16.54 -9.03
N ASN A 210 10.99 -16.20 -8.14
CA ASN A 210 12.23 -15.47 -8.45
C ASN A 210 12.02 -14.06 -9.03
N LYS A 211 10.85 -13.47 -8.80
CA LYS A 211 10.61 -12.03 -9.00
C LYS A 211 10.50 -11.37 -7.62
N ASP A 212 11.12 -10.22 -7.44
CA ASP A 212 11.16 -9.55 -6.13
C ASP A 212 9.90 -8.73 -5.81
N TRP A 213 8.74 -9.11 -6.37
CA TRP A 213 7.46 -8.46 -6.05
C TRP A 213 7.06 -8.77 -4.61
N LEU A 214 6.91 -7.72 -3.81
CA LEU A 214 6.33 -7.77 -2.48
C LEU A 214 4.84 -7.41 -2.57
N VAL A 215 3.97 -8.37 -2.27
CA VAL A 215 2.52 -8.25 -2.49
C VAL A 215 1.74 -8.60 -1.24
N MET A 216 0.75 -7.79 -0.87
CA MET A 216 -0.23 -8.13 0.15
C MET A 216 -1.61 -8.39 -0.47
N LEU A 217 -2.29 -9.46 -0.07
CA LEU A 217 -3.72 -9.65 -0.32
C LEU A 217 -4.49 -9.20 0.91
N CYS A 218 -5.33 -8.17 0.78
CA CYS A 218 -6.05 -7.61 1.92
C CYS A 218 -7.56 -7.53 1.66
N PRO A 219 -8.38 -8.40 2.29
CA PRO A 219 -9.82 -8.25 2.29
C PRO A 219 -10.26 -7.13 3.24
N VAL A 220 -11.02 -6.17 2.71
CA VAL A 220 -11.53 -5.01 3.44
C VAL A 220 -13.04 -4.83 3.22
N THR A 221 -13.73 -4.34 4.25
CA THR A 221 -15.16 -4.03 4.16
C THR A 221 -15.49 -2.84 5.04
N LEU A 222 -16.49 -2.05 4.62
CA LEU A 222 -17.09 -1.00 5.44
C LEU A 222 -18.21 -1.54 6.33
N GLY A 223 -18.75 -2.72 6.04
CA GLY A 223 -19.99 -3.18 6.67
C GLY A 223 -20.72 -4.23 5.85
N LYS A 224 -21.84 -4.73 6.38
CA LYS A 224 -22.69 -5.73 5.71
C LYS A 224 -24.03 -5.11 5.30
N GLY A 225 -24.56 -5.55 4.16
CA GLY A 225 -25.89 -5.14 3.70
C GLY A 225 -25.98 -3.66 3.31
N LEU A 226 -24.85 -3.01 3.07
CA LEU A 226 -24.79 -1.60 2.68
C LEU A 226 -25.39 -1.36 1.28
N GLU A 227 -25.50 -2.40 0.47
CA GLU A 227 -26.17 -2.39 -0.83
C GLU A 227 -27.70 -2.44 -0.77
N ASN A 228 -28.27 -2.85 0.37
CA ASN A 228 -29.71 -2.95 0.57
C ASN A 228 -30.15 -1.80 1.47
N ASP A 229 -30.52 -0.65 0.87
CA ASP A 229 -31.05 0.59 1.46
C ASP A 229 -30.70 0.90 2.95
N GLY A 230 -30.17 2.10 3.20
CA GLY A 230 -29.52 2.56 4.45
C GLY A 230 -30.21 2.30 5.81
N VAL A 231 -31.41 1.73 5.83
CA VAL A 231 -32.15 1.23 6.99
C VAL A 231 -31.60 -0.11 7.51
N THR A 232 -31.02 -1.00 6.66
CA THR A 232 -30.63 -2.36 7.08
C THR A 232 -29.13 -2.64 7.09
N GLY A 233 -28.32 -1.77 6.48
CA GLY A 233 -26.88 -1.93 6.41
C GLY A 233 -26.17 -1.49 7.68
N GLU A 234 -25.27 -2.31 8.21
CA GLU A 234 -24.46 -1.98 9.40
C GLU A 234 -23.06 -1.56 8.97
N ILE A 235 -22.68 -0.30 9.23
CA ILE A 235 -21.30 0.16 9.06
C ILE A 235 -20.46 -0.46 10.18
N GLN A 236 -19.64 -1.44 9.81
CA GLN A 236 -18.70 -2.11 10.68
C GLN A 236 -17.38 -2.32 9.93
N PRO A 237 -16.53 -1.26 9.85
CA PRO A 237 -15.24 -1.30 9.19
C PRO A 237 -14.38 -2.47 9.67
N LYS A 238 -13.82 -3.24 8.73
CA LYS A 238 -12.84 -4.30 9.04
C LYS A 238 -11.63 -4.20 8.14
N ASN A 239 -10.45 -4.32 8.77
CA ASN A 239 -9.13 -4.37 8.15
C ASN A 239 -8.74 -3.12 7.33
N LEU A 240 -9.47 -2.00 7.41
CA LEU A 240 -9.24 -0.85 6.52
C LEU A 240 -7.81 -0.29 6.60
N HIS A 241 -7.23 -0.33 7.81
CA HIS A 241 -5.89 0.18 8.13
C HIS A 241 -4.75 -0.71 7.63
N LEU A 242 -4.95 -2.03 7.52
CA LEU A 242 -3.86 -2.98 7.23
C LEU A 242 -3.14 -2.70 5.89
N PRO A 243 -3.81 -2.38 4.77
CA PRO A 243 -3.15 -1.96 3.54
C PRO A 243 -2.19 -0.78 3.73
N LEU A 244 -2.61 0.24 4.49
CA LEU A 244 -1.79 1.41 4.78
C LEU A 244 -0.58 1.04 5.64
N LEU A 245 -0.78 0.27 6.72
CA LEU A 245 0.31 -0.19 7.58
C LEU A 245 1.35 -0.99 6.79
N PHE A 246 0.92 -1.86 5.88
CA PHE A 246 1.82 -2.59 4.99
C PHE A 246 2.60 -1.67 4.06
N ALA A 247 1.95 -0.67 3.46
CA ALA A 247 2.60 0.29 2.58
C ALA A 247 3.71 1.06 3.31
N LEU A 248 3.42 1.52 4.54
CA LEU A 248 4.39 2.22 5.37
C LEU A 248 5.49 1.29 5.88
N TYR A 249 5.15 0.06 6.27
CA TYR A 249 6.13 -0.96 6.66
C TYR A 249 7.11 -1.23 5.52
N ALA A 250 6.61 -1.41 4.29
CA ALA A 250 7.46 -1.64 3.14
C ALA A 250 8.35 -0.43 2.83
N LYS A 251 7.87 0.80 3.09
CA LYS A 251 8.69 2.01 2.99
C LYS A 251 9.80 2.06 4.04
N PHE A 252 9.50 1.79 5.30
CA PHE A 252 10.53 1.72 6.34
C PHE A 252 11.52 0.58 6.11
N ARG A 253 11.08 -0.54 5.54
CA ARG A 253 11.97 -1.63 5.10
C ARG A 253 12.97 -1.17 4.03
N GLU A 254 12.54 -0.34 3.08
CA GLU A 254 13.44 0.29 2.09
C GLU A 254 14.47 1.20 2.76
N TYR A 255 14.04 2.04 3.72
CA TYR A 255 14.94 2.88 4.51
C TYR A 255 15.95 2.07 5.31
N ALA A 256 15.51 1.01 6.00
CA ALA A 256 16.38 0.13 6.77
C ALA A 256 17.46 -0.52 5.89
N MET A 257 17.09 -0.98 4.69
CA MET A 257 18.06 -1.56 3.74
C MET A 257 19.10 -0.54 3.26
N THR A 258 18.66 0.69 2.97
CA THR A 258 19.55 1.78 2.56
C THR A 258 20.51 2.15 3.69
N GLU A 259 20.01 2.28 4.91
CA GLU A 259 20.82 2.65 6.07
C GLU A 259 21.78 1.53 6.46
N GLN A 260 21.36 0.26 6.39
CA GLN A 260 22.24 -0.89 6.60
C GLN A 260 23.39 -0.93 5.58
N ALA A 261 23.13 -0.57 4.32
CA ALA A 261 24.19 -0.48 3.31
C ALA A 261 25.24 0.60 3.68
N ARG A 262 24.79 1.76 4.20
CA ARG A 262 25.69 2.82 4.69
C ARG A 262 26.49 2.41 5.92
N VAL A 263 25.86 1.68 6.85
CA VAL A 263 26.55 1.08 8.00
C VAL A 263 27.66 0.16 7.51
N ASN A 264 27.35 -0.75 6.59
CA ASN A 264 28.32 -1.70 6.06
C ASN A 264 29.49 -1.01 5.32
N GLU A 265 29.20 -0.03 4.47
CA GLU A 265 30.22 0.75 3.75
C GLU A 265 31.13 1.53 4.70
N THR A 266 30.55 2.18 5.71
CA THR A 266 31.30 2.95 6.70
C THR A 266 32.15 2.05 7.58
N GLN A 267 31.65 0.86 7.94
CA GLN A 267 32.41 -0.15 8.68
C GLN A 267 33.63 -0.63 7.88
N ILE A 268 33.46 -0.94 6.59
CA ILE A 268 34.56 -1.31 5.69
C ILE A 268 35.60 -0.18 5.61
N ARG A 269 35.14 1.07 5.46
CA ARG A 269 36.03 2.24 5.44
C ARG A 269 36.84 2.37 6.74
N LEU A 270 36.21 2.17 7.90
CA LEU A 270 36.89 2.20 9.18
C LEU A 270 37.94 1.09 9.31
N ASP A 271 37.63 -0.12 8.85
CA ASP A 271 38.58 -1.24 8.87
C ASP A 271 39.80 -0.96 7.98
N ILE A 272 39.60 -0.32 6.83
CA ILE A 272 40.68 0.14 5.95
C ILE A 272 41.52 1.22 6.66
N LEU A 273 40.90 2.24 7.26
CA LEU A 273 41.61 3.29 7.99
C LEU A 273 42.40 2.73 9.17
N ARG A 274 41.90 1.69 9.83
CA ARG A 274 42.54 1.01 10.96
C ARG A 274 43.65 0.05 10.51
N SER A 275 43.61 -0.49 9.30
CA SER A 275 44.62 -1.46 8.81
C SER A 275 45.91 -0.82 8.27
N GLY A 276 45.97 0.52 8.10
CA GLY A 276 47.17 1.23 7.61
C GLY A 276 48.38 1.22 8.57
N ASN A 277 49.57 1.53 8.04
CA ASN A 277 50.82 1.62 8.83
C ASN A 277 50.77 2.75 9.87
N TRP A 278 51.64 2.70 10.89
CA TRP A 278 51.60 3.63 12.03
C TRP A 278 51.64 5.12 11.64
N PHE A 279 52.42 5.49 10.62
CA PHE A 279 52.43 6.85 10.07
C PHE A 279 51.08 7.22 9.43
N GLN A 280 50.46 6.32 8.66
CA GLN A 280 49.15 6.55 8.05
C GLN A 280 48.07 6.72 9.11
N ARG A 281 48.08 5.89 10.17
CA ARG A 281 47.13 6.01 11.30
C ARG A 281 47.23 7.35 12.03
N PHE A 282 48.43 7.94 12.10
CA PHE A 282 48.62 9.24 12.72
C PHE A 282 48.03 10.39 11.87
N PHE A 283 48.14 10.30 10.54
CA PHE A 283 47.55 11.30 9.62
C PHE A 283 46.05 11.11 9.38
N THR A 284 45.50 9.91 9.59
CA THR A 284 44.07 9.61 9.39
C THR A 284 43.24 9.66 10.68
N GLY A 285 43.80 10.12 11.79
CA GLY A 285 43.11 10.15 13.08
C GLY A 285 41.79 10.94 13.07
N ASP A 286 41.73 12.06 12.36
CA ASP A 286 40.49 12.84 12.21
C ASP A 286 39.48 12.15 11.29
N ASP A 287 39.94 11.51 10.21
CA ASP A 287 39.08 10.72 9.30
C ASP A 287 38.47 9.51 10.01
N GLN A 288 39.23 8.86 10.90
CA GLN A 288 38.73 7.77 11.73
C GLN A 288 37.61 8.26 12.66
N ARG A 289 37.82 9.38 13.36
CA ARG A 289 36.79 9.95 14.26
C ARG A 289 35.51 10.33 13.51
N VAL A 290 35.64 10.93 12.33
CA VAL A 290 34.48 11.30 11.49
C VAL A 290 33.72 10.04 11.04
N ALA A 291 34.42 8.99 10.62
CA ALA A 291 33.80 7.75 10.20
C ALA A 291 33.16 7.00 11.39
N GLU A 292 33.77 7.03 12.58
CA GLU A 292 33.20 6.46 13.81
C GLU A 292 31.90 7.17 14.22
N SER A 293 31.90 8.51 14.25
CA SER A 293 30.70 9.29 14.54
C SER A 293 29.61 9.08 13.49
N SER A 294 29.97 8.97 12.21
CA SER A 294 29.01 8.67 11.15
C SER A 294 28.40 7.27 11.30
N LEU A 295 29.21 6.28 11.63
CA LEU A 295 28.76 4.90 11.88
C LEU A 295 27.77 4.86 13.05
N GLU A 296 28.09 5.52 14.17
CA GLU A 296 27.21 5.61 15.34
C GLU A 296 25.86 6.25 14.97
N ASN A 297 25.88 7.35 14.21
CA ASN A 297 24.67 8.00 13.73
C ASN A 297 23.83 7.06 12.85
N TYR A 298 24.43 6.37 11.87
CA TYR A 298 23.72 5.42 11.01
C TYR A 298 23.15 4.23 11.79
N GLN A 299 23.86 3.74 12.80
CA GLN A 299 23.37 2.67 13.68
C GLN A 299 22.16 3.12 14.51
N ASN A 300 22.22 4.33 15.09
CA ASN A 300 21.11 4.91 15.84
C ASN A 300 19.87 5.11 14.95
N HIS A 301 20.05 5.67 13.75
CA HIS A 301 18.97 5.81 12.77
C HIS A 301 18.38 4.46 12.34
N LEU A 302 19.23 3.45 12.08
CA LEU A 302 18.78 2.12 11.72
C LEU A 302 17.93 1.49 12.85
N GLN A 303 18.36 1.65 14.10
CA GLN A 303 17.62 1.17 15.26
C GLN A 303 16.25 1.85 15.37
N GLU A 304 16.17 3.16 15.14
CA GLU A 304 14.90 3.89 15.13
C GLU A 304 13.97 3.39 14.02
N ILE A 305 14.49 3.19 12.80
CA ILE A 305 13.71 2.63 11.68
C ILE A 305 13.19 1.24 12.04
N GLN A 306 14.02 0.38 12.62
CA GLN A 306 13.63 -0.97 13.04
C GLN A 306 12.54 -0.95 14.12
N GLN A 307 12.60 -0.01 15.08
CA GLN A 307 11.53 0.17 16.06
C GLN A 307 10.20 0.57 15.40
N ARG A 308 10.23 1.51 14.44
CA ARG A 308 9.04 1.89 13.67
C ARG A 308 8.49 0.73 12.85
N MET A 309 9.36 -0.07 12.24
CA MET A 309 8.96 -1.30 11.52
C MET A 309 8.28 -2.30 12.44
N ALA A 310 8.85 -2.56 13.63
CA ALA A 310 8.29 -3.51 14.60
C ALA A 310 6.89 -3.08 15.06
N LEU A 311 6.66 -1.78 15.29
CA LEU A 311 5.33 -1.24 15.62
C LEU A 311 4.30 -1.55 14.52
N LEU A 312 4.66 -1.35 13.25
CA LEU A 312 3.77 -1.64 12.13
C LEU A 312 3.58 -3.15 11.91
N ALA A 313 4.62 -3.95 12.13
CA ALA A 313 4.63 -5.39 11.93
C ALA A 313 3.66 -6.14 12.87
N GLN A 314 3.46 -5.63 14.09
CA GLN A 314 2.54 -6.22 15.08
C GLN A 314 1.13 -6.43 14.51
N GLU A 315 0.59 -5.42 13.81
CA GLU A 315 -0.73 -5.48 13.18
C GLU A 315 -0.74 -6.34 11.90
N LEU A 316 0.42 -6.58 11.29
CA LEU A 316 0.56 -7.31 10.03
C LEU A 316 0.86 -8.81 10.20
N THR A 317 0.97 -9.30 11.44
CA THR A 317 1.30 -10.71 11.75
C THR A 317 0.40 -11.74 11.06
N ASN A 318 -0.88 -11.41 10.88
CA ASN A 318 -1.86 -12.28 10.23
C ASN A 318 -2.19 -11.87 8.79
N ALA A 319 -1.45 -10.89 8.24
CA ALA A 319 -1.65 -10.43 6.87
C ALA A 319 -1.09 -11.46 5.87
N GLN A 320 -1.75 -11.57 4.72
CA GLN A 320 -1.27 -12.43 3.65
C GLN A 320 -0.29 -11.68 2.76
N ILE A 321 0.98 -11.83 3.06
CA ILE A 321 2.09 -11.16 2.40
C ILE A 321 2.91 -12.18 1.63
N PHE A 322 3.30 -11.83 0.41
CA PHE A 322 4.03 -12.68 -0.51
C PHE A 322 5.27 -11.95 -1.02
N LEU A 323 6.40 -12.66 -1.10
CA LEU A 323 7.62 -12.22 -1.77
C LEU A 323 7.99 -13.23 -2.83
N GLY A 324 7.94 -12.83 -4.10
CA GLY A 324 8.21 -13.72 -5.22
C GLY A 324 7.32 -14.97 -5.24
N GLY A 325 6.03 -14.76 -4.97
CA GLY A 325 5.01 -15.82 -4.95
C GLY A 325 5.00 -16.70 -3.70
N LYS A 326 6.00 -16.58 -2.81
CA LYS A 326 6.05 -17.33 -1.55
C LYS A 326 5.45 -16.50 -0.43
N GLU A 327 4.54 -17.08 0.34
CA GLU A 327 4.02 -16.45 1.55
C GLU A 327 5.17 -16.17 2.53
N GLN A 328 5.17 -14.98 3.11
CA GLN A 328 6.14 -14.50 4.07
C GLN A 328 5.42 -14.03 5.32
N GLN A 329 6.03 -14.28 6.48
CA GLN A 329 5.67 -13.57 7.69
C GLN A 329 6.45 -12.26 7.75
N VAL A 330 5.86 -11.25 8.37
CA VAL A 330 6.56 -10.00 8.66
C VAL A 330 7.54 -10.28 9.80
N ASP A 331 8.78 -9.83 9.64
CA ASP A 331 9.76 -9.85 10.72
C ASP A 331 9.30 -8.88 11.81
N VAL A 332 8.97 -9.40 12.99
CA VAL A 332 8.55 -8.63 14.18
C VAL A 332 9.75 -8.35 15.08
#